data_AF-A0A1Q6LBZ0-F1
#
_entry.id   AF-A0A1Q6LBZ0-F1
#
_cell.length_a   1.000
_cell.length_b   1.000
_cell.length_c   1.000
_cell.angle_alpha   90.00
_cell.angle_beta   90.00
_cell.angle_gamma   90.00
#
_symmetry.space_group_name_H-M   'P 1'
#
loop_
_entity.id
_entity.type
_entity.pdbx_description
1 polymer ?
#
loop_
_entity_poly.entity_id
_entity_poly.type
_entity_poly.pdbx_seq_one_letter_code
_entity_poly.pdbx_strand_id
1 'polypeptide(L)'
;MGTMAIKDDYIKIRVSKEQKALFKDIAKKKNISMSKFIIVSTEERALREKEKFEGTNSLELRVSELEKKLQEIKFKMESQKAEKKSFFKILRNRLTN
;
A
#
# COMPACT_ATOMS: atom_id res chain seq x y z
N MET A 1 -18.45 -2.96 33.72
CA MET A 1 -18.93 -1.64 33.27
C MET A 1 -18.54 -1.47 31.81
N GLY A 2 -19.47 -1.59 30.86
CA GLY A 2 -19.17 -1.39 29.44
C GLY A 2 -19.00 0.09 29.16
N THR A 3 -17.88 0.50 28.56
CA THR A 3 -17.65 1.88 28.14
C THR A 3 -18.65 2.25 27.05
N MET A 4 -19.58 3.15 27.37
CA MET A 4 -20.57 3.67 26.45
C MET A 4 -19.83 4.49 25.37
N ALA A 5 -19.86 4.03 24.12
CA ALA A 5 -19.29 4.78 23.01
C ALA A 5 -20.06 6.10 22.87
N ILE A 6 -19.39 7.20 23.19
CA ILE A 6 -19.95 8.55 23.07
C ILE A 6 -20.14 8.82 21.56
N LYS A 7 -21.35 9.23 21.17
CA LYS A 7 -21.70 9.56 19.79
C LYS A 7 -21.88 11.07 19.69
N ASP A 8 -20.82 11.75 19.26
CA ASP A 8 -20.74 13.21 19.31
C ASP A 8 -21.33 13.92 18.09
N ASP A 9 -21.60 13.20 16.99
CA ASP A 9 -21.98 13.83 15.71
C ASP A 9 -22.99 12.99 14.91
N TYR A 10 -23.59 13.61 13.88
CA TYR A 10 -24.55 12.99 12.97
C TYR A 10 -24.21 13.27 11.50
N ILE A 11 -24.41 12.25 10.66
CA ILE A 11 -24.23 12.38 9.21
C ILE A 11 -25.61 12.37 8.53
N LYS A 12 -25.94 13.41 7.75
CA LYS A 12 -27.14 13.47 6.90
C LYS A 12 -26.79 13.09 5.46
N ILE A 13 -27.42 12.03 4.95
CA ILE A 13 -27.17 11.48 3.62
C ILE A 13 -28.49 11.39 2.84
N ARG A 14 -28.48 11.79 1.56
CA ARG A 14 -29.61 11.55 0.64
C ARG A 14 -29.43 10.20 -0.03
N VAL A 15 -30.50 9.43 -0.09
CA VAL A 15 -30.53 8.09 -0.70
C VAL A 15 -31.80 7.94 -1.53
N SER A 16 -31.76 7.06 -2.54
CA SER A 16 -32.96 6.74 -3.32
C SER A 16 -33.96 5.93 -2.47
N LYS A 17 -35.22 5.84 -2.94
CA LYS A 17 -36.25 5.01 -2.30
C LYS A 17 -35.84 3.53 -2.28
N GLU A 18 -35.26 3.05 -3.37
CA GLU A 18 -34.79 1.68 -3.53
C GLU A 18 -33.65 1.35 -2.58
N GLN A 19 -32.64 2.24 -2.48
CA GLN A 19 -31.53 2.08 -1.55
C GLN A 19 -32.03 2.02 -0.11
N LYS A 20 -32.94 2.93 0.27
CA LYS A 20 -33.52 2.93 1.61
C LYS A 20 -34.28 1.64 1.92
N ALA A 21 -35.02 1.10 0.95
CA ALA A 21 -35.72 -0.17 1.11
C ALA A 21 -34.76 -1.33 1.30
N LEU A 22 -33.69 -1.40 0.49
CA LEU A 22 -32.64 -2.41 0.59
C LEU A 22 -31.96 -2.37 1.97
N PHE A 23 -31.53 -1.20 2.43
CA PHE A 23 -30.88 -1.06 3.74
C PHE A 23 -31.78 -1.52 4.88
N LYS A 24 -33.08 -1.22 4.81
CA LYS A 24 -34.06 -1.63 5.82
C LYS A 24 -34.27 -3.14 5.82
N ASP A 25 -34.36 -3.76 4.65
CA ASP A 25 -34.55 -5.21 4.51
C ASP A 25 -33.36 -5.99 5.06
N ILE A 26 -32.13 -5.62 4.65
CA ILE A 26 -30.91 -6.28 5.13
C ILE A 26 -30.69 -6.07 6.63
N ALA A 27 -30.93 -4.86 7.15
CA ALA A 27 -30.80 -4.57 8.57
C ALA A 27 -31.77 -5.43 9.41
N LYS A 28 -33.03 -5.60 8.95
CA LYS A 28 -34.01 -6.48 9.58
C LYS A 28 -33.55 -7.94 9.57
N LYS A 29 -33.09 -8.46 8.43
CA LYS A 29 -32.59 -9.85 8.31
C LYS A 29 -31.40 -10.12 9.24
N LYS A 30 -30.54 -9.11 9.45
CA LYS A 30 -29.39 -9.18 10.36
C LYS A 30 -29.75 -8.88 11.82
N ASN A 31 -31.01 -8.59 12.13
CA ASN A 31 -31.49 -8.20 13.47
C ASN A 31 -30.70 -7.03 14.10
N ILE A 32 -30.36 -6.03 13.29
CA ILE A 32 -29.65 -4.83 13.72
C ILE A 32 -30.37 -3.57 13.25
N SER A 33 -30.07 -2.43 13.88
CA SER A 33 -30.62 -1.15 13.41
C SER A 33 -30.01 -0.74 12.07
N MET A 34 -30.78 -0.02 11.27
CA MET A 34 -30.34 0.48 9.97
C MET A 34 -29.12 1.40 10.09
N SER A 35 -29.06 2.24 11.13
CA SER A 35 -27.91 3.11 11.39
C SER A 35 -26.67 2.30 11.76
N LYS A 36 -26.81 1.26 12.59
CA LYS A 36 -25.69 0.37 12.93
C LYS A 36 -25.17 -0.36 11.71
N PHE A 37 -26.08 -0.84 10.85
CA PHE A 37 -25.71 -1.47 9.58
C PHE A 37 -24.89 -0.52 8.70
N ILE A 38 -25.36 0.70 8.47
CA ILE A 38 -24.66 1.69 7.65
C ILE A 38 -23.29 2.02 8.23
N ILE A 39 -23.19 2.34 9.52
CA ILE A 39 -21.93 2.72 10.16
C ILE A 39 -20.90 1.58 10.03
N VAL A 40 -21.25 0.36 10.42
CA VAL A 40 -20.33 -0.78 10.38
C VAL A 40 -19.91 -1.09 8.95
N SER A 41 -20.85 -1.11 8.00
CA SER A 41 -20.52 -1.36 6.59
C SER A 41 -19.64 -0.26 5.98
N THR A 42 -19.85 1.00 6.33
CA THR A 42 -19.02 2.11 5.87
C THR A 42 -17.63 2.08 6.49
N GLU A 43 -17.52 1.76 7.78
CA GLU A 43 -16.25 1.62 8.49
C GLU A 43 -15.40 0.49 7.91
N GLU A 44 -15.98 -0.70 7.73
CA GLU A 44 -15.31 -1.83 7.09
C GLU A 44 -14.82 -1.48 5.67
N ARG A 45 -15.65 -0.76 4.90
CA ARG A 45 -15.29 -0.32 3.55
C ARG A 45 -14.13 0.67 3.58
N ALA A 46 -14.14 1.62 4.51
CA ALA A 46 -13.12 2.64 4.67
C ALA A 46 -11.77 2.04 5.08
N LEU A 47 -11.76 1.11 6.04
CA LEU A 47 -10.55 0.39 6.45
C LEU A 47 -9.93 -0.38 5.29
N ARG A 48 -10.73 -1.08 4.49
CA ARG A 48 -10.23 -1.80 3.30
C ARG A 48 -9.62 -0.88 2.25
N GLU A 49 -10.16 0.33 2.05
CA GLU A 49 -9.53 1.29 1.12
C GLU A 49 -8.25 1.85 1.70
N LYS A 50 -8.22 2.19 2.99
CA LYS A 50 -7.01 2.65 3.68
C LYS A 50 -5.88 1.63 3.53
N GLU A 51 -6.15 0.35 3.78
CA GLU A 51 -5.17 -0.73 3.62
C GLU A 51 -4.64 -0.84 2.19
N LYS A 52 -5.48 -0.63 1.17
CA LYS A 52 -5.03 -0.63 -0.23
C LYS A 52 -4.07 0.53 -0.51
N PHE A 53 -4.42 1.74 -0.08
CA PHE A 53 -3.56 2.90 -0.29
C PHE A 53 -2.21 2.74 0.43
N GLU A 54 -2.22 2.33 1.69
CA GLU A 54 -1.00 2.08 2.47
C GLU A 54 -0.17 0.94 1.88
N GLY A 55 -0.82 -0.14 1.44
CA GLY A 55 -0.19 -1.27 0.78
C GLY A 55 0.48 -0.88 -0.55
N THR A 56 -0.20 -0.09 -1.38
CA THR A 56 0.36 0.42 -2.65
C THR A 56 1.57 1.32 -2.39
N ASN A 57 1.46 2.28 -1.47
CA ASN A 57 2.57 3.18 -1.12
C ASN A 57 3.80 2.41 -0.61
N SER A 58 3.58 1.40 0.25
CA SER A 58 4.64 0.53 0.75
C SER A 58 5.31 -0.26 -0.38
N LEU A 59 4.52 -0.73 -1.35
CA LEU A 59 5.03 -1.46 -2.50
C LEU A 59 5.89 -0.57 -3.41
N GLU A 60 5.42 0.66 -3.70
CA GLU A 60 6.17 1.63 -4.51
C GLU A 60 7.52 1.99 -3.88
N LEU A 61 7.55 2.22 -2.57
CA LEU A 61 8.81 2.49 -1.85
C LEU A 61 9.78 1.30 -1.97
N ARG A 62 9.28 0.07 -1.75
CA ARG A 62 10.11 -1.14 -1.87
C ARG A 62 10.64 -1.36 -3.29
N VAL A 63 9.85 -1.05 -4.32
CA VAL A 63 10.30 -1.12 -5.72
C VAL A 63 11.40 -0.10 -5.98
N SER A 64 11.21 1.15 -5.55
CA SER A 64 12.22 2.21 -5.72
C SER A 64 13.55 1.88 -5.04
N GLU A 65 13.51 1.32 -3.81
CA GLU A 65 14.71 0.86 -3.12
C GLU A 65 15.42 -0.28 -3.85
N LEU A 66 14.66 -1.23 -4.41
CA LEU A 66 15.23 -2.35 -5.17
C LEU A 66 15.86 -1.88 -6.48
N GLU A 67 15.22 -0.96 -7.20
CA GLU A 67 15.78 -0.35 -8.41
C GLU A 67 17.10 0.36 -8.12
N LYS A 68 17.16 1.12 -7.02
CA LYS A 68 18.41 1.78 -6.60
C LYS A 68 19.52 0.76 -6.29
N LYS A 69 19.21 -0.30 -5.54
CA LYS A 69 20.18 -1.37 -5.23
C LYS A 69 20.67 -2.08 -6.49
N LEU A 70 19.79 -2.33 -7.46
CA LEU A 70 20.15 -2.94 -8.73
C LEU A 70 21.10 -2.05 -9.55
N GLN A 71 20.85 -0.74 -9.59
CA GLN A 71 21.76 0.22 -10.25
C GLN A 71 23.13 0.26 -9.56
N GLU A 72 23.16 0.27 -8.22
CA GLU A 72 24.42 0.23 -7.46
C GLU A 72 25.22 -1.06 -7.73
N ILE A 73 24.57 -2.22 -7.79
CA ILE A 73 25.22 -3.49 -8.12
C ILE A 73 25.79 -3.44 -9.53
N LYS A 74 25.00 -2.96 -10.51
CA LYS A 74 25.44 -2.82 -11.91
C LYS A 74 26.69 -1.94 -11.99
N PHE A 75 26.68 -0.78 -11.34
CA PHE A 75 27.82 0.14 -11.31
C PHE A 75 29.07 -0.50 -10.69
N LYS A 76 28.94 -1.23 -9.58
CA LYS A 76 30.06 -1.96 -8.96
C LYS A 76 30.63 -3.03 -9.90
N MET A 77 29.78 -3.79 -10.59
CA MET A 77 30.21 -4.81 -11.55
C MET A 77 30.95 -4.21 -12.74
N GLU A 78 30.48 -3.09 -13.27
CA GLU A 78 31.13 -2.36 -14.37
C GLU A 78 32.48 -1.80 -13.94
N SER A 79 32.55 -1.18 -12.76
CA SER A 79 33.79 -0.64 -12.19
C SER A 79 34.84 -1.74 -11.99
N GLN A 80 34.47 -2.88 -11.40
CA GLN A 80 35.38 -4.02 -11.23
C GLN A 80 35.87 -4.59 -12.58
N LYS A 81 35.00 -4.64 -13.61
CA LYS A 81 35.40 -5.07 -14.96
C LYS A 81 36.40 -4.10 -15.57
N ALA A 82 36.21 -2.79 -15.40
CA ALA A 82 37.11 -1.76 -15.89
C ALA A 82 38.48 -1.82 -15.18
N GLU A 83 38.48 -1.95 -13.86
CA GLU A 83 39.68 -2.10 -13.04
C GLU A 83 40.50 -3.33 -13.43
N LYS A 84 39.86 -4.50 -13.59
CA LYS A 84 40.52 -5.72 -14.06
C LYS A 84 41.16 -5.52 -15.43
N LYS A 85 40.44 -4.92 -16.39
CA LYS A 85 40.99 -4.61 -17.72
C LYS A 85 42.21 -3.69 -17.65
N SER A 86 42.14 -2.64 -16.83
CA SER A 86 43.25 -1.70 -16.61
C SER A 86 44.47 -2.41 -16.01
N PHE A 87 44.27 -3.22 -14.97
CA PHE A 87 45.32 -4.01 -14.32
C PHE A 87 46.04 -4.94 -15.31
N PHE A 88 45.30 -5.70 -16.12
CA PHE A 88 45.90 -6.58 -17.13
C PHE A 88 46.67 -5.80 -18.20
N LYS A 89 46.21 -4.61 -18.59
CA LYS A 89 46.92 -3.74 -19.54
C LYS A 89 48.27 -3.27 -18.97
N ILE A 90 48.28 -2.84 -17.71
CA ILE A 90 49.52 -2.40 -17.02
C ILE A 90 50.50 -3.57 -16.88
N LEU A 91 50.02 -4.74 -16.47
CA LEU A 91 50.85 -5.93 -16.31
C LEU A 91 51.48 -6.37 -17.64
N ARG A 92 50.69 -6.38 -18.73
CA ARG A 92 51.19 -6.73 -20.07
C ARG A 92 52.31 -5.78 -20.51
N ASN A 93 52.12 -4.47 -20.35
CA ASN A 93 53.13 -3.47 -20.73
C ASN A 93 54.45 -3.60 -19.96
N ARG A 94 54.42 -4.08 -18.71
CA ARG A 94 55.63 -4.34 -17.91
C ARG A 94 56.37 -5.62 -18.27
N LEU A 95 55.69 -6.59 -18.88
CA LEU A 95 56.28 -7.86 -19.30
C LEU A 95 56.86 -7.82 -20.72
N THR A 96 56.46 -6.82 -21.51
CA THR A 96 56.90 -6.64 -22.91
C THR A 96 57.94 -5.53 -23.11
N ASN A 97 58.31 -4.83 -22.03
CA ASN A 97 59.45 -3.91 -21.95
C ASN A 97 60.56 -4.57 -21.13
#